data_AF-A0A4D5RN68-F1
#
_entry.id   AF-A0A4D5RN68-F1
#
_cell.length_a   1.000
_cell.length_b   1.000
_cell.length_c   1.000
_cell.angle_alpha   90.00
_cell.angle_beta   90.00
_cell.angle_gamma   90.00
#
_symmetry.space_group_name_H-M   'P 1'
#
loop_
_entity.id
_entity.type
_entity.pdbx_description
1 polymer ?
#
loop_
_entity_poly.entity_id
_entity_poly.type
_entity_poly.pdbx_seq_one_letter_code
_entity_poly.pdbx_strand_id
1 'polypeptide(L)'
;MVRLTSSWATAPVLLFVLFVKQGACVQPKCDPQKFHELYSPVISSLKFRVTGQLNTPYILQQDCDALKNVTQRVETLLEGCSADKNENLKKEIRGLQLTQESLCGSELEDDLNIWQDCFDAKVFAECKKNVEERLNKLEQDGALDVTGDHICRNRSLSFQCALQAGAGCPQKAERARKAVENYINTLMDTSICRRPTEYACEDDLFRNCYWSVPDPRVWQLPMFPSGADELAEGCKVAKSVPTCTRNVQIERCPEEKKKYLYTLKDGFRSIPDSLCNEQLPAAAEVWNKCLNQKALENCKLKIPEPNPNFNTEADRHTDFCRIREETLKCELAAGSDCPASASAAGKALYDLRAIELDLLRCPRPKIDGYGGSGFSTTPAILVTLSALCVALLPVKQTLLQGLN
;
A
#
# COMPACT_ATOMS: atom_id res chain seq x y z
N MET A 1 84.83 11.37 -33.72
CA MET A 1 83.46 11.17 -34.25
C MET A 1 82.46 11.36 -33.11
N VAL A 2 81.60 12.39 -33.22
CA VAL A 2 80.19 12.49 -32.75
C VAL A 2 79.86 11.92 -31.35
N ARG A 3 79.78 12.67 -30.24
CA ARG A 3 78.74 13.60 -29.72
C ARG A 3 77.29 13.05 -29.65
N LEU A 4 76.80 12.89 -28.40
CA LEU A 4 75.51 13.35 -27.81
C LEU A 4 74.20 12.81 -28.44
N THR A 5 73.12 12.37 -27.78
CA THR A 5 72.39 12.65 -26.52
C THR A 5 71.35 11.50 -26.39
N SER A 6 70.85 11.08 -25.23
CA SER A 6 69.65 11.64 -24.56
C SER A 6 69.02 10.47 -23.78
N SER A 7 69.07 10.53 -22.44
CA SER A 7 68.54 9.51 -21.53
C SER A 7 67.34 10.10 -20.79
N TRP A 8 66.19 10.25 -21.44
CA TRP A 8 64.93 10.60 -20.78
C TRP A 8 63.81 9.75 -21.39
N ALA A 9 63.53 8.61 -20.76
CA ALA A 9 62.35 7.79 -21.01
C ALA A 9 61.89 7.10 -19.72
N THR A 10 61.70 7.89 -18.66
CA THR A 10 60.78 7.53 -17.57
C THR A 10 59.39 8.05 -17.96
N ALA A 11 58.37 7.19 -17.77
CA ALA A 11 56.93 7.39 -18.11
C ALA A 11 56.55 7.09 -19.58
N PRO A 12 56.02 5.88 -19.83
CA PRO A 12 54.55 5.77 -19.80
C PRO A 12 54.06 4.49 -19.11
N VAL A 13 54.57 4.15 -17.92
CA VAL A 13 53.90 3.15 -17.04
C VAL A 13 52.76 3.80 -16.22
N LEU A 14 52.69 5.13 -16.18
CA LEU A 14 51.67 5.89 -15.44
C LEU A 14 50.37 6.17 -16.22
N LEU A 15 50.30 5.86 -17.52
CA LEU A 15 49.08 6.05 -18.32
C LEU A 15 48.14 4.84 -18.28
N PHE A 16 48.64 3.64 -17.94
CA PHE A 16 47.77 2.48 -17.69
C PHE A 16 47.08 2.51 -16.32
N VAL A 17 47.56 3.34 -15.38
CA VAL A 17 46.94 3.48 -14.05
C VAL A 17 45.80 4.54 -14.06
N LEU A 18 45.73 5.39 -15.08
CA LEU A 18 44.71 6.46 -15.15
C LEU A 18 43.48 6.10 -16.00
N PHE A 19 43.50 5.01 -16.78
CA PHE A 19 42.30 4.51 -17.49
C PHE A 19 41.48 3.47 -16.71
N VAL A 20 41.92 3.06 -15.51
CA VAL A 20 41.15 2.18 -14.62
C VAL A 20 40.18 2.97 -13.71
N LYS A 21 40.20 4.31 -13.76
CA LYS A 21 39.51 5.14 -12.75
C LYS A 21 38.13 5.71 -13.13
N GLN A 22 37.52 5.28 -14.24
CA GLN A 22 36.12 5.67 -14.56
C GLN A 22 35.24 4.52 -15.07
N GLY A 23 35.57 3.29 -14.68
CA GLY A 23 34.70 2.12 -14.78
C GLY A 23 34.70 1.35 -13.47
N ALA A 24 34.56 2.03 -12.34
CA ALA A 24 34.52 1.40 -11.02
C ALA A 24 33.30 0.48 -10.94
N CYS A 25 33.56 -0.81 -11.19
CA CYS A 25 32.88 -2.01 -10.71
C CYS A 25 31.48 -1.78 -10.12
N VAL A 26 30.52 -1.41 -10.96
CA VAL A 26 29.13 -1.64 -10.59
C VAL A 26 28.93 -3.13 -10.79
N GLN A 27 29.08 -3.92 -9.71
CA GLN A 27 28.68 -5.32 -9.73
C GLN A 27 27.28 -5.40 -10.35
N PRO A 28 27.05 -6.32 -11.29
CA PRO A 28 25.75 -6.46 -11.91
C PRO A 28 24.70 -6.72 -10.83
N LYS A 29 23.47 -6.26 -11.04
CA LYS A 29 22.38 -6.55 -10.10
C LYS A 29 22.11 -8.05 -10.10
N CYS A 30 21.88 -8.61 -8.92
CA CYS A 30 21.44 -10.00 -8.83
C CYS A 30 20.09 -10.17 -9.50
N ASP A 31 19.94 -11.27 -10.23
CA ASP A 31 18.70 -11.67 -10.88
C ASP A 31 17.79 -12.33 -9.83
N PRO A 32 16.69 -11.68 -9.38
CA PRO A 32 15.82 -12.22 -8.35
C PRO A 32 15.13 -13.51 -8.80
N GLN A 33 14.89 -13.66 -10.10
CA GLN A 33 14.25 -14.86 -10.64
C GLN A 33 15.20 -16.07 -10.52
N LYS A 34 16.48 -15.90 -10.90
CA LYS A 34 17.48 -16.97 -10.73
C LYS A 34 17.70 -17.36 -9.28
N PHE A 35 17.68 -16.38 -8.38
CA PHE A 35 17.69 -16.64 -6.95
C PHE A 35 16.48 -17.51 -6.59
N HIS A 36 15.26 -17.07 -6.92
CA HIS A 36 14.03 -17.81 -6.62
C HIS A 36 14.00 -19.25 -7.18
N GLU A 37 14.36 -19.43 -8.44
CA GLU A 37 14.44 -20.75 -9.10
C GLU A 37 15.42 -21.70 -8.40
N LEU A 38 16.46 -21.16 -7.76
CA LEU A 38 17.47 -21.93 -7.07
C LEU A 38 16.99 -22.46 -5.70
N TYR A 39 16.38 -21.61 -4.88
CA TYR A 39 16.04 -21.97 -3.49
C TYR A 39 14.61 -22.44 -3.28
N SER A 40 13.65 -21.95 -4.07
CA SER A 40 12.23 -22.26 -3.93
C SER A 40 11.90 -23.77 -3.96
N PRO A 41 12.48 -24.57 -4.88
CA PRO A 41 12.24 -26.03 -4.90
C PRO A 41 12.77 -26.73 -3.65
N VAL A 42 13.90 -26.26 -3.10
CA VAL A 42 14.51 -26.85 -1.90
C VAL A 42 13.62 -26.58 -0.68
N ILE A 43 13.25 -25.33 -0.44
CA ILE A 43 12.38 -24.96 0.69
C ILE A 43 11.04 -25.68 0.62
N SER A 44 10.43 -25.77 -0.57
CA SER A 44 9.15 -26.44 -0.77
C SER A 44 9.20 -27.95 -0.56
N SER A 45 10.40 -28.56 -0.60
CA SER A 45 10.62 -29.99 -0.42
C SER A 45 11.13 -30.38 0.99
N LEU A 46 11.40 -29.40 1.85
CA LEU A 46 11.74 -29.64 3.25
C LEU A 46 10.59 -30.37 3.95
N LYS A 47 10.94 -31.29 4.84
CA LYS A 47 10.00 -32.16 5.58
C LYS A 47 9.65 -31.64 6.97
N PHE A 48 10.24 -30.50 7.35
CA PHE A 48 10.05 -29.85 8.63
C PHE A 48 8.58 -29.64 8.97
N ARG A 49 8.18 -30.10 10.15
CA ARG A 49 6.80 -30.07 10.63
C ARG A 49 6.62 -28.91 11.59
N VAL A 50 5.72 -28.00 11.23
CA VAL A 50 5.42 -26.78 12.00
C VAL A 50 4.31 -26.97 13.04
N THR A 51 3.41 -27.92 12.79
CA THR A 51 2.39 -28.36 13.75
C THR A 51 3.04 -29.37 14.69
N GLY A 52 2.73 -29.38 15.99
CA GLY A 52 3.31 -30.20 17.07
C GLY A 52 3.36 -31.73 16.85
N GLN A 53 3.96 -32.13 15.74
CA GLN A 53 4.25 -33.45 15.25
C GLN A 53 5.76 -33.61 15.34
N LEU A 54 6.20 -34.83 15.61
CA LEU A 54 7.62 -35.12 15.78
C LEU A 54 8.43 -34.80 14.51
N ASN A 55 9.46 -33.96 14.69
CA ASN A 55 10.55 -33.77 13.75
C ASN A 55 11.67 -34.72 14.15
N THR A 56 11.75 -35.87 13.48
CA THR A 56 12.76 -36.88 13.82
C THR A 56 14.17 -36.38 13.53
N PRO A 57 15.22 -36.91 14.19
CA PRO A 57 16.61 -36.57 13.90
C PRO A 57 16.96 -36.72 12.42
N TYR A 58 16.41 -37.76 11.78
CA TYR A 58 16.57 -38.02 10.36
C TYR A 58 15.97 -36.91 9.48
N ILE A 59 14.79 -36.39 9.82
CA ILE A 59 14.17 -35.25 9.10
C ILE A 59 15.04 -34.00 9.25
N LEU A 60 15.44 -33.67 10.48
CA LEU A 60 16.25 -32.49 10.76
C LEU A 60 17.60 -32.53 10.02
N GLN A 61 18.27 -33.70 10.02
CA GLN A 61 19.51 -33.89 9.28
C GLN A 61 19.32 -33.72 7.77
N GLN A 62 18.31 -34.38 7.19
CA GLN A 62 18.03 -34.29 5.76
C GLN A 62 17.72 -32.85 5.32
N ASP A 63 16.88 -32.14 6.08
CA ASP A 63 16.50 -30.76 5.79
C ASP A 63 17.69 -29.80 5.97
N CYS A 64 18.52 -30.01 7.02
CA CYS A 64 19.73 -29.23 7.22
C CYS A 64 20.75 -29.42 6.08
N ASP A 65 20.95 -30.65 5.60
CA ASP A 65 21.87 -30.91 4.49
C ASP A 65 21.37 -30.27 3.18
N ALA A 66 20.06 -30.30 2.94
CA ALA A 66 19.45 -29.61 1.80
C ALA A 66 19.62 -28.08 1.90
N LEU A 67 19.42 -27.51 3.09
CA LEU A 67 19.61 -26.08 3.36
C LEU A 67 21.07 -25.65 3.18
N LYS A 68 22.03 -26.42 3.71
CA LYS A 68 23.47 -26.15 3.51
C LYS A 68 23.85 -26.15 2.03
N ASN A 69 23.37 -27.14 1.27
CA ASN A 69 23.65 -27.23 -0.16
C ASN A 69 23.11 -26.01 -0.92
N VAL A 70 21.84 -25.63 -0.67
CA VAL A 70 21.22 -24.52 -1.40
C VAL A 70 21.79 -23.17 -1.00
N THR A 71 22.10 -22.96 0.29
CA THR A 71 22.76 -21.73 0.73
C THR A 71 24.11 -21.57 0.07
N GLN A 72 24.93 -22.63 0.00
CA GLN A 72 26.23 -22.56 -0.68
C GLN A 72 26.08 -22.15 -2.15
N ARG A 73 25.09 -22.72 -2.87
CA ARG A 73 24.82 -22.35 -4.27
C ARG A 73 24.34 -20.90 -4.40
N VAL A 74 23.53 -20.43 -3.45
CA VAL A 74 23.09 -19.03 -3.37
C VAL A 74 24.28 -18.11 -3.13
N GLU A 75 25.18 -18.44 -2.21
CA GLU A 75 26.39 -17.64 -1.95
C GLU A 75 27.25 -17.51 -3.20
N THR A 76 27.47 -18.61 -3.93
CA THR A 76 28.15 -18.58 -5.24
C THR A 76 27.42 -17.71 -6.28
N LEU A 77 26.08 -17.73 -6.31
CA LEU A 77 25.30 -16.85 -7.18
C LEU A 77 25.51 -15.37 -6.81
N LEU A 78 25.57 -15.07 -5.52
CA LEU A 78 25.71 -13.71 -4.99
C LEU A 78 27.14 -13.16 -5.13
N GLU A 79 28.19 -14.00 -5.16
CA GLU A 79 29.57 -13.54 -5.43
C GLU A 79 29.70 -12.77 -6.76
N GLY A 80 28.82 -13.07 -7.73
CA GLY A 80 28.81 -12.45 -9.05
C GLY A 80 28.00 -11.16 -9.16
N CYS A 81 27.28 -10.72 -8.11
CA CYS A 81 26.31 -9.63 -8.22
C CYS A 81 26.05 -8.91 -6.88
N SER A 82 25.39 -7.75 -6.89
CA SER A 82 24.99 -7.06 -5.66
C SER A 82 23.46 -7.10 -5.46
N ALA A 83 23.04 -7.55 -4.27
CA ALA A 83 21.66 -7.48 -3.80
C ALA A 83 21.33 -6.14 -3.12
N ASP A 84 22.31 -5.23 -2.97
CA ASP A 84 22.18 -4.02 -2.14
C ASP A 84 21.08 -3.06 -2.60
N LYS A 85 20.71 -3.15 -3.87
CA LYS A 85 19.70 -2.31 -4.50
C LYS A 85 18.32 -2.97 -4.58
N ASN A 86 18.14 -4.16 -4.01
CA ASN A 86 16.87 -4.88 -4.02
C ASN A 86 16.51 -5.37 -2.61
N GLU A 87 15.68 -4.58 -1.92
CA GLU A 87 15.23 -4.89 -0.55
C GLU A 87 14.47 -6.21 -0.44
N ASN A 88 13.68 -6.58 -1.46
CA ASN A 88 12.98 -7.86 -1.44
C ASN A 88 13.96 -9.03 -1.52
N LEU A 89 14.95 -8.95 -2.42
CA LEU A 89 15.99 -9.98 -2.51
C LEU A 89 16.80 -10.10 -1.21
N LYS A 90 17.16 -8.99 -0.57
CA LYS A 90 17.81 -9.01 0.76
C LYS A 90 16.96 -9.72 1.80
N LYS A 91 15.65 -9.42 1.83
CA LYS A 91 14.69 -10.03 2.75
C LYS A 91 14.63 -11.55 2.56
N GLU A 92 14.60 -12.04 1.32
CA GLU A 92 14.56 -13.47 1.02
C GLU A 92 15.88 -14.18 1.36
N ILE A 93 17.04 -13.58 1.01
CA ILE A 93 18.37 -14.10 1.38
C ILE A 93 18.48 -14.24 2.91
N ARG A 94 18.07 -13.20 3.65
CA ARG A 94 18.10 -13.21 5.11
C ARG A 94 17.16 -14.28 5.68
N GLY A 95 16.00 -14.47 5.08
CA GLY A 95 15.06 -15.53 5.43
C GLY A 95 15.70 -16.91 5.32
N LEU A 96 16.32 -17.21 4.17
CA LEU A 96 17.00 -18.49 3.92
C LEU A 96 18.10 -18.75 4.97
N GLN A 97 18.95 -17.76 5.24
CA GLN A 97 20.01 -17.86 6.24
C GLN A 97 19.47 -18.17 7.64
N LEU A 98 18.46 -17.42 8.09
CA LEU A 98 17.84 -17.65 9.41
C LEU A 98 17.22 -19.03 9.53
N THR A 99 16.60 -19.53 8.46
CA THR A 99 16.02 -20.88 8.43
C THR A 99 17.11 -21.94 8.51
N GLN A 100 18.21 -21.81 7.76
CA GLN A 100 19.35 -22.71 7.87
C GLN A 100 19.96 -22.69 9.28
N GLU A 101 20.27 -21.51 9.83
CA GLU A 101 20.82 -21.35 11.17
C GLU A 101 19.93 -22.01 12.23
N SER A 102 18.61 -21.87 12.08
CA SER A 102 17.65 -22.44 13.02
C SER A 102 17.58 -23.96 12.90
N LEU A 103 17.35 -24.49 11.70
CA LEU A 103 17.10 -25.92 11.45
C LEU A 103 18.34 -26.79 11.61
N CYS A 104 19.53 -26.22 11.45
CA CYS A 104 20.81 -26.92 11.63
C CYS A 104 21.37 -26.84 13.07
N GLY A 105 20.65 -26.23 14.01
CA GLY A 105 21.10 -26.08 15.39
C GLY A 105 21.13 -27.41 16.16
N SER A 106 22.24 -27.71 16.83
CA SER A 106 22.45 -29.00 17.52
C SER A 106 21.51 -29.26 18.71
N GLU A 107 20.94 -28.21 19.31
CA GLU A 107 20.01 -28.31 20.44
C GLU A 107 18.53 -28.18 20.01
N LEU A 108 18.26 -28.07 18.70
CA LEU A 108 16.90 -27.86 18.20
C LEU A 108 16.01 -29.09 18.47
N GLU A 109 16.56 -30.30 18.43
CA GLU A 109 15.80 -31.54 18.62
C GLU A 109 15.10 -31.57 19.99
N ASP A 110 15.86 -31.32 21.06
CA ASP A 110 15.31 -31.30 22.43
C ASP A 110 14.25 -30.22 22.58
N ASP A 111 14.49 -29.02 22.04
CA ASP A 111 13.55 -27.91 22.10
C ASP A 111 12.27 -28.21 21.28
N LEU A 112 12.37 -28.99 20.19
CA LEU A 112 11.23 -29.44 19.37
C LEU A 112 10.42 -30.54 20.05
N ASN A 113 11.07 -31.42 20.83
CA ASN A 113 10.37 -32.40 21.67
C ASN A 113 9.52 -31.67 22.72
N ILE A 114 10.09 -30.65 23.37
CA ILE A 114 9.34 -29.80 24.31
C ILE A 114 8.19 -29.10 23.57
N TRP A 115 8.46 -28.49 22.41
CA TRP A 115 7.43 -27.84 21.58
C TRP A 115 6.28 -28.78 21.25
N GLN A 116 6.58 -30.02 20.84
CA GLN A 116 5.58 -31.04 20.55
C GLN A 116 4.69 -31.32 21.77
N ASP A 117 5.29 -31.52 22.95
CA ASP A 117 4.56 -31.88 24.17
C ASP A 117 3.65 -30.74 24.66
N CYS A 118 4.03 -29.49 24.46
CA CYS A 118 3.24 -28.31 24.87
C CYS A 118 2.33 -27.74 23.78
N PHE A 119 2.41 -28.23 22.53
CA PHE A 119 1.61 -27.73 21.43
C PHE A 119 0.12 -28.02 21.65
N ASP A 120 -0.71 -26.98 21.74
CA ASP A 120 -2.14 -27.13 21.92
C ASP A 120 -2.84 -27.36 20.57
N ALA A 121 -3.08 -28.64 20.25
CA ALA A 121 -3.77 -29.04 19.03
C ALA A 121 -5.21 -28.51 18.94
N LYS A 122 -5.88 -28.27 20.07
CA LYS A 122 -7.24 -27.71 20.10
C LYS A 122 -7.19 -26.23 19.72
N VAL A 123 -6.25 -25.46 20.28
CA VAL A 123 -6.03 -24.06 19.90
C VAL A 123 -5.68 -23.95 18.41
N PHE A 124 -4.84 -24.84 17.89
CA PHE A 124 -4.51 -24.86 16.47
C PHE A 124 -5.74 -25.10 15.58
N ALA A 125 -6.53 -26.13 15.89
CA ALA A 125 -7.71 -26.48 15.11
C ALA A 125 -8.78 -25.38 15.15
N GLU A 126 -9.03 -24.81 16.32
CA GLU A 126 -9.98 -23.70 16.50
C GLU A 126 -9.51 -22.43 15.78
N CYS A 127 -8.23 -22.09 15.88
CA CYS A 127 -7.66 -20.96 15.16
C CYS A 127 -7.78 -21.12 13.64
N LYS A 128 -7.45 -22.30 13.09
CA LYS A 128 -7.58 -22.55 11.64
C LYS A 128 -9.02 -22.45 11.18
N LYS A 129 -9.95 -23.04 11.93
CA LYS A 129 -11.39 -22.92 11.64
C LYS A 129 -11.83 -21.45 11.61
N ASN A 130 -11.41 -20.66 12.59
CA ASN A 130 -11.74 -19.23 12.65
C ASN A 130 -11.13 -18.44 11.48
N VAL A 131 -9.90 -18.79 11.06
CA VAL A 131 -9.26 -18.19 9.87
C VAL A 131 -10.08 -18.49 8.62
N GLU A 132 -10.42 -19.76 8.39
CA GLU A 132 -11.18 -20.19 7.20
C GLU A 132 -12.58 -19.56 7.17
N GLU A 133 -13.32 -19.60 8.29
CA GLU A 133 -14.64 -18.96 8.38
C GLU A 133 -14.57 -17.45 8.13
N ARG A 134 -13.51 -16.77 8.59
CA ARG A 134 -13.34 -15.32 8.36
C ARG A 134 -13.00 -15.02 6.91
N LEU A 135 -12.10 -15.80 6.28
CA LEU A 135 -11.75 -15.60 4.87
C LEU A 135 -12.96 -15.85 3.96
N ASN A 136 -13.76 -16.88 4.24
CA ASN A 136 -15.01 -17.12 3.52
C ASN A 136 -16.01 -15.95 3.67
N LYS A 137 -16.07 -15.32 4.84
CA LYS A 137 -16.89 -14.11 5.04
C LYS A 137 -16.36 -12.92 4.26
N LEU A 138 -15.04 -12.71 4.21
CA LEU A 138 -14.43 -11.64 3.42
C LEU A 138 -14.72 -11.82 1.92
N GLU A 139 -14.71 -13.06 1.44
CA GLU A 139 -15.09 -13.41 0.07
C GLU A 139 -16.57 -13.10 -0.20
N GLN A 140 -17.47 -13.58 0.68
CA GLN A 140 -18.91 -13.31 0.59
C GLN A 140 -19.24 -11.82 0.64
N ASP A 141 -18.51 -11.05 1.44
CA ASP A 141 -18.68 -9.60 1.56
C ASP A 141 -18.03 -8.82 0.39
N GLY A 142 -17.33 -9.50 -0.53
CA GLY A 142 -16.69 -8.90 -1.71
C GLY A 142 -15.36 -8.20 -1.43
N ALA A 143 -14.78 -8.40 -0.26
CA ALA A 143 -13.50 -7.82 0.14
C ALA A 143 -12.29 -8.61 -0.36
N LEU A 144 -12.47 -9.92 -0.51
CA LEU A 144 -11.43 -10.85 -0.89
C LEU A 144 -11.85 -11.60 -2.16
N ASP A 145 -10.94 -11.68 -3.12
CA ASP A 145 -11.15 -12.47 -4.33
C ASP A 145 -10.79 -13.95 -4.08
N VAL A 146 -11.52 -14.86 -4.70
CA VAL A 146 -11.37 -16.33 -4.58
C VAL A 146 -10.05 -16.83 -5.19
N THR A 147 -9.29 -15.95 -5.84
CA THR A 147 -8.02 -16.25 -6.51
C THR A 147 -6.85 -16.41 -5.53
N GLY A 148 -5.61 -16.28 -6.02
CA GLY A 148 -4.39 -16.59 -5.26
C GLY A 148 -4.24 -15.89 -3.91
N ASP A 149 -4.88 -14.73 -3.69
CA ASP A 149 -4.81 -14.05 -2.39
C ASP A 149 -5.54 -14.81 -1.27
N HIS A 150 -6.68 -15.47 -1.57
CA HIS A 150 -7.36 -16.32 -0.59
C HIS A 150 -6.46 -17.49 -0.15
N ILE A 151 -5.82 -18.17 -1.12
CA ILE A 151 -4.91 -19.29 -0.85
C ILE A 151 -3.72 -18.82 0.00
N CYS A 152 -3.09 -17.71 -0.38
CA CYS A 152 -1.96 -17.15 0.36
C CYS A 152 -2.33 -16.74 1.79
N ARG A 153 -3.45 -16.04 1.97
CA ARG A 153 -3.96 -15.66 3.30
C ARG A 153 -4.28 -16.87 4.15
N ASN A 154 -5.01 -17.85 3.61
CA ASN A 154 -5.35 -19.07 4.34
C ASN A 154 -4.08 -19.80 4.79
N ARG A 155 -3.12 -20.00 3.89
CA ARG A 155 -1.86 -20.67 4.19
C ARG A 155 -1.05 -19.92 5.25
N SER A 156 -0.83 -18.62 5.05
CA SER A 156 -0.01 -17.79 5.93
C SER A 156 -0.62 -17.63 7.32
N LEU A 157 -1.92 -17.33 7.41
CA LEU A 157 -2.63 -17.21 8.68
C LEU A 157 -2.80 -18.56 9.40
N SER A 158 -2.98 -19.66 8.66
CA SER A 158 -2.96 -21.02 9.23
C SER A 158 -1.61 -21.35 9.87
N PHE A 159 -0.50 -20.87 9.32
CA PHE A 159 0.81 -21.03 9.93
C PHE A 159 0.98 -20.17 11.19
N GLN A 160 0.38 -18.99 11.24
CA GLN A 160 0.31 -18.20 12.47
C GLN A 160 -0.44 -18.95 13.60
N CYS A 161 -1.48 -19.72 13.26
CA CYS A 161 -2.16 -20.57 14.23
C CYS A 161 -1.23 -21.61 14.86
N ALA A 162 -0.23 -22.13 14.13
CA ALA A 162 0.75 -23.06 14.70
C ALA A 162 1.63 -22.37 15.76
N LEU A 163 2.06 -21.13 15.51
CA LEU A 163 2.79 -20.33 16.49
C LEU A 163 1.92 -19.99 17.72
N GLN A 164 0.64 -19.71 17.51
CA GLN A 164 -0.32 -19.46 18.60
C GLN A 164 -0.54 -20.70 19.47
N ALA A 165 -0.63 -21.89 18.87
CA ALA A 165 -0.79 -23.15 19.59
C ALA A 165 0.42 -23.51 20.47
N GLY A 166 1.62 -23.05 20.12
CA GLY A 166 2.82 -23.19 20.95
C GLY A 166 3.12 -21.99 21.87
N ALA A 167 2.24 -20.99 21.95
CA ALA A 167 2.49 -19.79 22.75
C ALA A 167 2.56 -20.06 24.27
N GLY A 168 1.93 -21.14 24.74
CA GLY A 168 1.97 -21.58 26.14
C GLY A 168 3.20 -22.42 26.51
N CYS A 169 4.09 -22.70 25.56
CA CYS A 169 5.27 -23.52 25.78
C CYS A 169 6.30 -22.84 26.72
N PRO A 170 7.08 -23.62 27.49
CA PRO A 170 8.09 -23.07 28.38
C PRO A 170 9.22 -22.40 27.59
N GLN A 171 9.97 -21.50 28.24
CA GLN A 171 11.07 -20.73 27.61
C GLN A 171 12.12 -21.61 26.92
N LYS A 172 12.32 -22.86 27.38
CA LYS A 172 13.20 -23.82 26.71
C LYS A 172 12.79 -24.11 25.27
N ALA A 173 11.50 -24.09 24.94
CA ALA A 173 11.00 -24.27 23.57
C ALA A 173 11.14 -23.03 22.67
N GLU A 174 11.70 -21.91 23.15
CA GLU A 174 11.76 -20.66 22.40
C GLU A 174 12.60 -20.80 21.10
N ARG A 175 13.62 -21.66 21.10
CA ARG A 175 14.39 -21.94 19.87
C ARG A 175 13.55 -22.68 18.84
N ALA A 176 12.76 -23.66 19.28
CA ALA A 176 11.81 -24.36 18.42
C ALA A 176 10.76 -23.40 17.85
N ARG A 177 10.20 -22.50 18.68
CA ARG A 177 9.28 -21.45 18.22
C ARG A 177 9.91 -20.59 17.11
N LYS A 178 11.14 -20.14 17.31
CA LYS A 178 11.89 -19.35 16.32
C LYS A 178 12.21 -20.14 15.05
N ALA A 179 12.55 -21.42 15.17
CA ALA A 179 12.78 -22.28 14.01
C ALA A 179 11.51 -22.46 13.16
N VAL A 180 10.37 -22.68 13.82
CA VAL A 180 9.05 -22.73 13.18
C VAL A 180 8.73 -21.40 12.49
N GLU A 181 8.93 -20.26 13.17
CA GLU A 181 8.70 -18.92 12.62
C GLU A 181 9.58 -18.62 11.41
N ASN A 182 10.87 -18.91 11.49
CA ASN A 182 11.82 -18.69 10.38
C ASN A 182 11.46 -19.56 9.17
N TYR A 183 11.20 -20.85 9.39
CA TYR A 183 10.79 -21.75 8.31
C TYR A 183 9.48 -21.30 7.64
N ILE A 184 8.46 -20.91 8.42
CA ILE A 184 7.19 -20.36 7.88
C ILE A 184 7.47 -19.13 7.01
N ASN A 185 8.28 -18.19 7.49
CA ASN A 185 8.59 -16.97 6.76
C ASN A 185 9.29 -17.28 5.42
N THR A 186 10.30 -18.15 5.43
CA THR A 186 10.98 -18.57 4.19
C THR A 186 10.04 -19.32 3.25
N LEU A 187 9.14 -20.17 3.77
CA LEU A 187 8.14 -20.86 2.97
C LEU A 187 7.12 -19.90 2.34
N MET A 188 6.75 -18.81 3.03
CA MET A 188 5.88 -17.78 2.46
C MET A 188 6.59 -17.01 1.35
N ASP A 189 7.84 -16.60 1.59
CA ASP A 189 8.67 -15.94 0.60
C ASP A 189 8.80 -16.78 -0.70
N THR A 190 8.98 -18.11 -0.60
CA THR A 190 9.05 -19.00 -1.79
C THR A 190 7.72 -19.22 -2.49
N SER A 191 6.61 -19.14 -1.75
CA SER A 191 5.28 -19.24 -2.35
C SER A 191 4.77 -17.93 -2.95
N ILE A 192 5.58 -16.85 -2.92
CA ILE A 192 5.20 -15.49 -3.35
C ILE A 192 3.98 -14.98 -2.54
N CYS A 193 3.76 -15.56 -1.35
CA CYS A 193 2.73 -15.13 -0.41
C CYS A 193 3.34 -14.17 0.60
N ARG A 194 2.52 -13.27 1.15
CA ARG A 194 3.00 -12.40 2.24
C ARG A 194 3.21 -13.20 3.52
N ARG A 195 4.19 -12.78 4.32
CA ARG A 195 4.47 -13.39 5.63
C ARG A 195 3.27 -13.17 6.56
N PRO A 196 3.09 -14.00 7.61
CA PRO A 196 1.92 -13.89 8.48
C PRO A 196 1.77 -12.51 9.15
N THR A 197 2.90 -11.89 9.52
CA THR A 197 2.93 -10.55 10.11
C THR A 197 2.49 -9.45 9.14
N GLU A 198 2.67 -9.65 7.84
CA GLU A 198 2.26 -8.70 6.80
C GLU A 198 0.74 -8.75 6.58
N TYR A 199 0.10 -9.90 6.84
CA TYR A 199 -1.36 -10.03 6.83
C TYR A 199 -2.04 -9.54 8.11
N ALA A 200 -1.29 -9.17 9.15
CA ALA A 200 -1.88 -8.61 10.36
C ALA A 200 -2.63 -7.29 10.07
N CYS A 201 -2.16 -6.51 9.09
CA CYS A 201 -2.81 -5.28 8.65
C CYS A 201 -3.41 -5.47 7.25
N GLU A 202 -4.73 -5.52 7.15
CA GLU A 202 -5.46 -5.75 5.89
C GLU A 202 -5.86 -4.43 5.20
N ASP A 203 -4.93 -3.48 5.13
CA ASP A 203 -5.19 -2.18 4.50
C ASP A 203 -5.48 -2.29 3.01
N ASP A 204 -4.92 -3.29 2.35
CA ASP A 204 -5.12 -3.55 0.94
C ASP A 204 -6.56 -3.96 0.66
N LEU A 205 -7.09 -4.94 1.40
CA LEU A 205 -8.51 -5.30 1.31
C LEU A 205 -9.41 -4.11 1.64
N PHE A 206 -9.07 -3.38 2.71
CA PHE A 206 -9.84 -2.22 3.15
C PHE A 206 -9.94 -1.17 2.04
N ARG A 207 -8.81 -0.77 1.46
CA ARG A 207 -8.77 0.24 0.38
C ARG A 207 -9.43 -0.26 -0.89
N ASN A 208 -9.28 -1.55 -1.23
CA ASN A 208 -9.89 -2.14 -2.42
C ASN A 208 -11.42 -2.05 -2.38
N CYS A 209 -12.04 -2.20 -1.20
CA CYS A 209 -13.48 -1.97 -1.04
C CYS A 209 -13.90 -0.58 -1.54
N TYR A 210 -13.14 0.48 -1.22
CA TYR A 210 -13.45 1.84 -1.66
C TYR A 210 -13.04 2.13 -3.10
N TRP A 211 -11.98 1.48 -3.63
CA TRP A 211 -11.53 1.66 -5.02
C TRP A 211 -12.57 1.29 -6.07
N SER A 212 -13.51 0.42 -5.73
CA SER A 212 -14.65 0.07 -6.59
C SER A 212 -15.57 1.28 -6.87
N VAL A 213 -15.57 2.28 -6.00
CA VAL A 213 -16.52 3.40 -6.06
C VAL A 213 -16.15 4.40 -7.14
N PRO A 214 -14.92 4.94 -7.24
CA PRO A 214 -14.53 5.83 -8.35
C PRO A 214 -14.05 5.05 -9.59
N ASP A 215 -14.49 3.81 -9.82
CA ASP A 215 -14.00 2.99 -10.93
C ASP A 215 -14.25 3.70 -12.29
N PRO A 216 -13.20 4.01 -13.06
CA PRO A 216 -13.33 4.72 -14.34
C PRO A 216 -14.09 3.93 -15.42
N ARG A 217 -14.32 2.62 -15.21
CA ARG A 217 -15.20 1.82 -16.07
C ARG A 217 -16.68 2.15 -15.86
N VAL A 218 -17.02 2.60 -14.66
CA VAL A 218 -18.38 3.04 -14.29
C VAL A 218 -18.54 4.54 -14.57
N TRP A 219 -17.51 5.34 -14.29
CA TRP A 219 -17.59 6.80 -14.38
C TRP A 219 -16.66 7.38 -15.46
N GLN A 220 -17.25 8.06 -16.45
CA GLN A 220 -16.51 8.79 -17.49
C GLN A 220 -16.30 10.27 -17.11
N LEU A 221 -15.87 10.50 -15.87
CA LEU A 221 -15.79 11.85 -15.28
C LEU A 221 -14.92 12.80 -16.11
N PRO A 222 -15.29 14.09 -16.21
CA PRO A 222 -16.36 14.76 -15.46
C PRO A 222 -17.77 14.64 -16.07
N MET A 223 -17.93 13.88 -17.17
CA MET A 223 -19.25 13.55 -17.70
C MET A 223 -19.79 12.30 -17.00
N PHE A 224 -21.07 12.32 -16.66
CA PHE A 224 -21.74 11.15 -16.11
C PHE A 224 -22.23 10.23 -17.23
N PRO A 225 -22.37 8.92 -17.00
CA PRO A 225 -23.06 8.06 -17.95
C PRO A 225 -24.49 8.57 -18.17
N SER A 226 -24.99 8.44 -19.40
CA SER A 226 -26.32 8.94 -19.80
C SER A 226 -27.48 8.01 -19.40
N GLY A 227 -27.20 6.83 -18.83
CA GLY A 227 -28.21 5.87 -18.41
C GLY A 227 -28.41 5.84 -16.90
N ALA A 228 -29.66 5.73 -16.48
CA ALA A 228 -30.03 5.58 -15.08
C ALA A 228 -29.50 4.26 -14.48
N ASP A 229 -29.34 3.23 -15.30
CA ASP A 229 -28.85 1.90 -14.88
C ASP A 229 -27.38 1.96 -14.44
N GLU A 230 -26.51 2.66 -15.17
CA GLU A 230 -25.11 2.83 -14.80
C GLU A 230 -24.95 3.66 -13.51
N LEU A 231 -25.76 4.71 -13.34
CA LEU A 231 -25.80 5.50 -12.10
C LEU A 231 -26.30 4.66 -10.92
N ALA A 232 -27.32 3.82 -11.14
CA ALA A 232 -27.84 2.90 -10.14
C ALA A 232 -26.80 1.87 -9.72
N GLU A 233 -25.99 1.34 -10.65
CA GLU A 233 -24.89 0.44 -10.31
C GLU A 233 -23.82 1.16 -9.47
N GLY A 234 -23.49 2.41 -9.80
CA GLY A 234 -22.63 3.25 -8.97
C GLY A 234 -23.13 3.43 -7.53
N CYS A 235 -24.43 3.71 -7.36
CA CYS A 235 -25.07 3.77 -6.04
C CYS A 235 -24.99 2.42 -5.30
N LYS A 236 -25.27 1.31 -5.99
CA LYS A 236 -25.22 -0.04 -5.43
C LYS A 236 -23.82 -0.41 -4.93
N VAL A 237 -22.79 -0.07 -5.70
CA VAL A 237 -21.38 -0.25 -5.30
C VAL A 237 -21.07 0.61 -4.06
N ALA A 238 -21.47 1.88 -4.03
CA ALA A 238 -21.26 2.71 -2.84
C ALA A 238 -21.95 2.15 -1.58
N LYS A 239 -23.15 1.57 -1.74
CA LYS A 239 -23.88 0.92 -0.64
C LYS A 239 -23.27 -0.41 -0.19
N SER A 240 -22.45 -1.08 -1.00
CA SER A 240 -21.83 -2.35 -0.63
C SER A 240 -20.55 -2.18 0.20
N VAL A 241 -19.90 -1.01 0.15
CA VAL A 241 -18.63 -0.74 0.87
C VAL A 241 -18.69 -1.03 2.39
N PRO A 242 -19.75 -0.65 3.13
CA PRO A 242 -19.85 -0.99 4.55
C PRO A 242 -19.87 -2.50 4.81
N THR A 243 -20.51 -3.28 3.94
CA THR A 243 -20.51 -4.75 4.00
C THR A 243 -19.11 -5.29 3.70
N CYS A 244 -18.48 -4.83 2.62
CA CYS A 244 -17.13 -5.20 2.21
C CYS A 244 -16.10 -4.99 3.33
N THR A 245 -16.15 -3.83 4.01
CA THR A 245 -15.16 -3.49 5.04
C THR A 245 -15.42 -4.10 6.41
N ARG A 246 -16.58 -4.72 6.65
CA ARG A 246 -17.05 -5.14 7.99
C ARG A 246 -16.12 -6.12 8.70
N ASN A 247 -15.53 -7.07 7.96
CA ASN A 247 -14.70 -8.14 8.52
C ASN A 247 -13.19 -7.91 8.31
N VAL A 248 -12.81 -6.77 7.73
CA VAL A 248 -11.42 -6.42 7.40
C VAL A 248 -10.69 -5.92 8.65
N GLN A 249 -9.52 -6.47 8.93
CA GLN A 249 -8.73 -6.15 10.13
C GLN A 249 -7.77 -4.98 9.89
N ILE A 250 -8.17 -3.80 10.37
CA ILE A 250 -7.32 -2.60 10.36
C ILE A 250 -6.73 -2.25 11.73
N GLU A 251 -7.24 -2.86 12.82
CA GLU A 251 -6.82 -2.55 14.20
C GLU A 251 -5.39 -2.98 14.55
N ARG A 252 -4.80 -3.87 13.74
CA ARG A 252 -3.41 -4.31 13.90
C ARG A 252 -2.45 -3.58 12.95
N CYS A 253 -2.95 -2.60 12.20
CA CYS A 253 -2.10 -1.73 11.39
C CYS A 253 -1.26 -0.78 12.28
N PRO A 254 -0.13 -0.26 11.80
CA PRO A 254 0.57 0.85 12.46
C PRO A 254 -0.34 2.07 12.63
N GLU A 255 -0.14 2.86 13.70
CA GLU A 255 -1.03 3.98 14.05
C GLU A 255 -1.17 5.03 12.93
N GLU A 256 -0.06 5.38 12.26
CA GLU A 256 -0.09 6.30 11.11
C GLU A 256 -1.01 5.78 9.99
N LYS A 257 -0.99 4.46 9.78
CA LYS A 257 -1.79 3.78 8.77
C LYS A 257 -3.26 3.69 9.19
N LYS A 258 -3.54 3.40 10.47
CA LYS A 258 -4.91 3.45 11.01
C LYS A 258 -5.52 4.83 10.82
N LYS A 259 -4.80 5.90 11.19
CA LYS A 259 -5.27 7.29 11.04
C LYS A 259 -5.68 7.59 9.59
N TYR A 260 -4.88 7.12 8.63
CA TYR A 260 -5.21 7.23 7.21
C TYR A 260 -6.48 6.45 6.85
N LEU A 261 -6.61 5.18 7.25
CA LEU A 261 -7.77 4.35 6.94
C LEU A 261 -9.07 4.87 7.58
N TYR A 262 -8.98 5.44 8.78
CA TYR A 262 -10.10 6.12 9.42
C TYR A 262 -10.48 7.40 8.70
N THR A 263 -9.52 8.22 8.27
CA THR A 263 -9.78 9.39 7.41
C THR A 263 -10.50 8.99 6.12
N LEU A 264 -10.07 7.91 5.48
CA LEU A 264 -10.71 7.37 4.28
C LEU A 264 -12.17 6.97 4.54
N LYS A 265 -12.41 6.25 5.65
CA LYS A 265 -13.75 5.83 6.07
C LYS A 265 -14.67 7.02 6.36
N ASP A 266 -14.18 8.01 7.10
CA ASP A 266 -14.94 9.23 7.41
C ASP A 266 -15.21 10.03 6.15
N GLY A 267 -14.20 10.11 5.27
CA GLY A 267 -14.28 10.76 3.98
C GLY A 267 -15.31 10.15 3.04
N PHE A 268 -15.55 8.85 3.14
CA PHE A 268 -16.55 8.12 2.36
C PHE A 268 -18.00 8.34 2.83
N ARG A 269 -18.20 8.81 4.06
CA ARG A 269 -19.51 8.78 4.73
C ARG A 269 -20.64 9.48 3.96
N SER A 270 -20.32 10.56 3.24
CA SER A 270 -21.28 11.34 2.45
C SER A 270 -21.52 10.84 1.03
N ILE A 271 -20.72 9.87 0.57
CA ILE A 271 -20.69 9.45 -0.84
C ILE A 271 -21.93 8.63 -1.23
N PRO A 272 -22.42 7.68 -0.41
CA PRO A 272 -23.68 7.01 -0.68
C PRO A 272 -24.84 7.98 -0.87
N ASP A 273 -24.92 9.05 -0.06
CA ASP A 273 -26.00 10.03 -0.15
C ASP A 273 -25.96 10.83 -1.46
N SER A 274 -24.77 11.08 -2.01
CA SER A 274 -24.62 11.75 -3.31
C SER A 274 -24.92 10.84 -4.48
N LEU A 275 -24.36 9.63 -4.47
CA LEU A 275 -24.48 8.70 -5.60
C LEU A 275 -25.85 8.05 -5.66
N CYS A 276 -26.54 7.92 -4.54
CA CYS A 276 -27.89 7.38 -4.45
C CYS A 276 -28.97 8.48 -4.39
N ASN A 277 -28.62 9.73 -4.69
CA ASN A 277 -29.59 10.81 -4.75
C ASN A 277 -30.58 10.56 -5.89
N GLU A 278 -31.88 10.57 -5.60
CA GLU A 278 -32.94 10.34 -6.59
C GLU A 278 -32.94 11.36 -7.75
N GLN A 279 -32.40 12.56 -7.51
CA GLN A 279 -32.26 13.61 -8.52
C GLN A 279 -31.01 13.44 -9.40
N LEU A 280 -30.07 12.57 -9.02
CA LEU A 280 -28.80 12.43 -9.73
C LEU A 280 -28.97 12.10 -11.23
N PRO A 281 -29.89 11.21 -11.66
CA PRO A 281 -30.06 10.93 -13.09
C PRO A 281 -30.45 12.17 -13.91
N ALA A 282 -31.46 12.91 -13.46
CA ALA A 282 -31.88 14.13 -14.13
C ALA A 282 -30.81 15.23 -14.06
N ALA A 283 -30.14 15.36 -12.90
CA ALA A 283 -29.05 16.32 -12.72
C ALA A 283 -27.84 16.01 -13.61
N ALA A 284 -27.51 14.73 -13.80
CA ALA A 284 -26.42 14.27 -14.66
C ALA A 284 -26.67 14.63 -16.13
N GLU A 285 -27.90 14.47 -16.63
CA GLU A 285 -28.25 14.91 -17.98
C GLU A 285 -28.08 16.42 -18.17
N VAL A 286 -28.53 17.22 -17.19
CA VAL A 286 -28.39 18.67 -17.24
C VAL A 286 -26.92 19.08 -17.16
N TRP A 287 -26.16 18.47 -16.24
CA TRP A 287 -24.73 18.68 -16.09
C TRP A 287 -23.98 18.40 -17.38
N ASN A 288 -24.19 17.22 -17.99
CA ASN A 288 -23.51 16.82 -19.22
C ASN A 288 -23.79 17.78 -20.39
N LYS A 289 -25.02 18.31 -20.50
CA LYS A 289 -25.39 19.28 -21.53
C LYS A 289 -24.82 20.67 -21.27
N CYS A 290 -24.68 21.05 -20.01
CA CYS A 290 -24.22 22.36 -19.61
C CYS A 290 -22.69 22.49 -19.51
N LEU A 291 -22.00 21.40 -19.18
CA LEU A 291 -20.56 21.39 -18.93
C LEU A 291 -19.78 22.04 -20.07
N ASN A 292 -19.04 23.11 -19.78
CA ASN A 292 -18.29 23.84 -20.77
C ASN A 292 -16.97 23.11 -21.10
N GLN A 293 -17.04 22.18 -22.06
CA GLN A 293 -15.89 21.35 -22.46
C GLN A 293 -14.70 22.19 -22.95
N LYS A 294 -14.94 23.28 -23.69
CA LYS A 294 -13.87 24.17 -24.15
C LYS A 294 -13.16 24.86 -22.99
N ALA A 295 -13.91 25.30 -21.97
CA ALA A 295 -13.33 25.88 -20.76
C ALA A 295 -12.54 24.82 -19.98
N LEU A 296 -13.06 23.60 -19.88
CA LEU A 296 -12.38 22.47 -19.24
C LEU A 296 -11.04 22.16 -19.90
N GLU A 297 -11.01 21.99 -21.21
CA GLU A 297 -9.79 21.73 -21.99
C GLU A 297 -8.76 22.85 -21.80
N ASN A 298 -9.20 24.11 -21.94
CA ASN A 298 -8.34 25.28 -21.74
C ASN A 298 -7.80 25.38 -20.31
N CYS A 299 -8.57 24.96 -19.31
CA CYS A 299 -8.12 24.92 -17.92
C CYS A 299 -7.08 23.81 -17.71
N LYS A 300 -7.36 22.59 -18.20
CA LYS A 300 -6.44 21.45 -18.09
C LYS A 300 -5.10 21.70 -18.79
N LEU A 301 -5.10 22.36 -19.95
CA LEU A 301 -3.87 22.76 -20.65
C LEU A 301 -2.98 23.72 -19.87
N LYS A 302 -3.53 24.46 -18.90
CA LYS A 302 -2.76 25.36 -18.03
C LYS A 302 -2.16 24.66 -16.82
N ILE A 303 -2.55 23.41 -16.55
CA ILE A 303 -1.96 22.63 -15.46
C ILE A 303 -0.53 22.28 -15.87
N PRO A 304 0.50 22.70 -15.10
CA PRO A 304 1.89 22.36 -15.41
C PRO A 304 2.07 20.85 -15.50
N GLU A 305 2.77 20.41 -16.56
CA GLU A 305 3.11 19.00 -16.77
C GLU A 305 3.88 18.43 -15.57
N PRO A 306 3.76 17.11 -15.30
CA PRO A 306 4.51 16.48 -14.24
C PRO A 306 6.00 16.71 -14.42
N ASN A 307 6.69 17.18 -13.38
CA ASN A 307 8.13 17.39 -13.49
C ASN A 307 8.85 16.02 -13.42
N PRO A 308 9.55 15.59 -14.49
CA PRO A 308 10.18 14.28 -14.53
C PRO A 308 11.47 14.21 -13.69
N ASN A 309 12.00 15.36 -13.25
CA ASN A 309 13.32 15.47 -12.63
C ASN A 309 13.30 15.42 -11.09
N PHE A 310 12.21 14.94 -10.48
CA PHE A 310 12.16 14.81 -9.02
C PHE A 310 13.05 13.67 -8.52
N ASN A 311 13.96 14.04 -7.61
CA ASN A 311 14.93 13.12 -7.02
C ASN A 311 14.31 12.20 -5.96
N THR A 312 13.17 12.57 -5.37
CA THR A 312 12.51 11.81 -4.31
C THR A 312 11.13 11.32 -4.71
N GLU A 313 10.70 10.21 -4.10
CA GLU A 313 9.33 9.69 -4.27
C GLU A 313 8.28 10.64 -3.68
N ALA A 314 8.60 11.31 -2.57
CA ALA A 314 7.71 12.28 -1.91
C ALA A 314 7.42 13.49 -2.81
N ASP A 315 8.43 14.02 -3.51
CA ASP A 315 8.24 15.13 -4.43
C ASP A 315 7.39 14.72 -5.65
N ARG A 316 7.65 13.52 -6.21
CA ARG A 316 6.82 12.94 -7.28
C ARG A 316 5.37 12.76 -6.84
N HIS A 317 5.15 12.25 -5.63
CA HIS A 317 3.81 12.07 -5.07
C HIS A 317 3.08 13.40 -4.87
N THR A 318 3.80 14.41 -4.38
CA THR A 318 3.25 15.76 -4.16
C THR A 318 2.82 16.40 -5.48
N ASP A 319 3.66 16.32 -6.52
CA ASP A 319 3.30 16.85 -7.84
C ASP A 319 2.17 16.06 -8.52
N PHE A 320 2.15 14.74 -8.36
CA PHE A 320 1.04 13.90 -8.78
C PHE A 320 -0.29 14.31 -8.13
N CYS A 321 -0.29 14.54 -6.81
CA CYS A 321 -1.48 15.01 -6.10
C CYS A 321 -1.91 16.41 -6.54
N ARG A 322 -0.96 17.34 -6.74
CA ARG A 322 -1.24 18.69 -7.25
C ARG A 322 -1.99 18.64 -8.59
N ILE A 323 -1.52 17.82 -9.54
CA ILE A 323 -2.15 17.71 -10.86
C ILE A 323 -3.60 17.25 -10.75
N ARG A 324 -3.88 16.27 -9.88
CA ARG A 324 -5.24 15.75 -9.66
C ARG A 324 -6.13 16.76 -8.95
N GLU A 325 -5.59 17.50 -7.98
CA GLU A 325 -6.30 18.58 -7.30
C GLU A 325 -6.70 19.68 -8.30
N GLU A 326 -5.76 20.15 -9.13
CA GLU A 326 -6.02 21.16 -10.17
C GLU A 326 -6.98 20.64 -11.25
N THR A 327 -6.91 19.34 -11.58
CA THR A 327 -7.85 18.69 -12.48
C THR A 327 -9.28 18.77 -11.95
N LEU A 328 -9.50 18.43 -10.67
CA LEU A 328 -10.82 18.55 -10.04
C LEU A 328 -11.31 20.01 -10.03
N LYS A 329 -10.43 20.98 -9.73
CA LYS A 329 -10.78 22.41 -9.80
C LYS A 329 -11.24 22.81 -11.20
N CYS A 330 -10.55 22.38 -12.25
CA CYS A 330 -10.96 22.61 -13.63
C CYS A 330 -12.31 21.94 -13.97
N GLU A 331 -12.52 20.70 -13.53
CA GLU A 331 -13.77 19.95 -13.76
C GLU A 331 -14.98 20.66 -13.13
N LEU A 332 -14.84 21.14 -11.90
CA LEU A 332 -15.90 21.88 -11.21
C LEU A 332 -16.10 23.28 -11.78
N ALA A 333 -15.01 24.00 -12.11
CA ALA A 333 -15.10 25.31 -12.75
C ALA A 333 -15.82 25.25 -14.11
N ALA A 334 -15.59 24.20 -14.89
CA ALA A 334 -16.27 24.00 -16.18
C ALA A 334 -17.79 23.80 -16.06
N GLY A 335 -18.28 23.35 -14.90
CA GLY A 335 -19.71 23.21 -14.60
C GLY A 335 -20.25 24.30 -13.68
N SER A 336 -19.47 25.34 -13.35
CA SER A 336 -19.86 26.36 -12.37
C SER A 336 -21.04 27.23 -12.82
N ASP A 337 -21.21 27.42 -14.12
CA ASP A 337 -22.33 28.17 -14.72
C ASP A 337 -23.58 27.31 -14.93
N CYS A 338 -23.59 26.06 -14.46
CA CYS A 338 -24.74 25.18 -14.61
C CYS A 338 -25.90 25.54 -13.69
N PRO A 339 -27.14 25.32 -14.15
CA PRO A 339 -28.32 25.65 -13.35
C PRO A 339 -28.37 24.80 -12.07
N ALA A 340 -29.09 25.29 -11.06
CA ALA A 340 -29.22 24.62 -9.76
C ALA A 340 -29.73 23.16 -9.86
N SER A 341 -30.48 22.82 -10.91
CA SER A 341 -30.91 21.44 -11.19
C SER A 341 -29.77 20.47 -11.51
N ALA A 342 -28.56 20.96 -11.82
CA ALA A 342 -27.35 20.15 -12.01
C ALA A 342 -26.54 19.95 -10.71
N SER A 343 -26.94 20.59 -9.60
CA SER A 343 -26.15 20.62 -8.36
C SER A 343 -25.87 19.24 -7.78
N ALA A 344 -26.82 18.30 -7.87
CA ALA A 344 -26.62 16.92 -7.41
C ALA A 344 -25.49 16.21 -8.17
N ALA A 345 -25.36 16.45 -9.49
CA ALA A 345 -24.26 15.90 -10.29
C ALA A 345 -22.91 16.56 -9.97
N GLY A 346 -22.88 17.88 -9.77
CA GLY A 346 -21.67 18.58 -9.30
C GLY A 346 -21.18 18.06 -7.94
N LYS A 347 -22.11 17.78 -7.01
CA LYS A 347 -21.78 17.20 -5.71
C LYS A 347 -21.26 15.76 -5.84
N ALA A 348 -21.92 14.93 -6.65
CA ALA A 348 -21.48 13.57 -6.93
C ALA A 348 -20.07 13.54 -7.57
N LEU A 349 -19.76 14.47 -8.48
CA LEU A 349 -18.44 14.61 -9.08
C LEU A 349 -17.38 14.94 -8.02
N TYR A 350 -17.66 15.94 -7.17
CA TYR A 350 -16.76 16.28 -6.07
C TYR A 350 -16.51 15.09 -5.14
N ASP A 351 -17.58 14.39 -4.72
CA ASP A 351 -17.49 13.27 -3.79
C ASP A 351 -16.71 12.08 -4.39
N LEU A 352 -16.93 11.74 -5.68
CA LEU A 352 -16.16 10.70 -6.40
C LEU A 352 -14.67 11.05 -6.52
N ARG A 353 -14.36 12.31 -6.83
CA ARG A 353 -12.96 12.77 -6.94
C ARG A 353 -12.31 12.91 -5.57
N ALA A 354 -13.05 13.27 -4.54
CA ALA A 354 -12.56 13.36 -3.16
C ALA A 354 -12.13 11.99 -2.63
N ILE A 355 -12.94 10.93 -2.86
CA ILE A 355 -12.54 9.58 -2.43
C ILE A 355 -11.37 9.04 -3.26
N GLU A 356 -11.31 9.35 -4.55
CA GLU A 356 -10.14 9.01 -5.39
C GLU A 356 -8.86 9.65 -4.83
N LEU A 357 -8.92 10.93 -4.45
CA LEU A 357 -7.80 11.64 -3.83
C LEU A 357 -7.42 11.04 -2.47
N ASP A 358 -8.39 10.72 -1.60
CA ASP A 358 -8.10 10.07 -0.32
C ASP A 358 -7.44 8.68 -0.52
N LEU A 359 -7.94 7.90 -1.48
CA LEU A 359 -7.37 6.59 -1.82
C LEU A 359 -5.93 6.71 -2.32
N LEU A 360 -5.62 7.80 -3.01
CA LEU A 360 -4.28 8.15 -3.48
C LEU A 360 -3.45 8.88 -2.42
N ARG A 361 -3.94 9.10 -1.20
CA ARG A 361 -3.24 9.87 -0.15
C ARG A 361 -2.89 11.29 -0.61
N CYS A 362 -3.80 11.90 -1.35
CA CYS A 362 -3.72 13.29 -1.75
C CYS A 362 -4.59 14.16 -0.86
N PRO A 363 -4.22 15.43 -0.62
CA PRO A 363 -5.08 16.35 0.09
C PRO A 363 -6.37 16.59 -0.69
N ARG A 364 -7.49 16.74 0.02
CA ARG A 364 -8.75 17.18 -0.57
C ARG A 364 -8.67 18.69 -0.85
N PRO A 365 -9.06 19.16 -2.04
CA PRO A 365 -9.21 20.58 -2.27
C PRO A 365 -10.32 21.13 -1.37
N LYS A 366 -10.02 22.24 -0.69
CA LYS A 366 -11.03 23.03 0.03
C LYS A 366 -11.79 23.83 -1.02
N ILE A 367 -13.00 23.38 -1.36
CA ILE A 367 -13.86 24.05 -2.34
C ILE A 367 -15.04 24.64 -1.59
N ASP A 368 -15.12 25.97 -1.60
CA ASP A 368 -16.24 26.70 -1.01
C ASP A 368 -17.53 26.28 -1.72
N GLY A 369 -18.50 25.75 -0.96
CA GLY A 369 -19.83 25.37 -1.47
C GLY A 369 -20.10 23.88 -1.70
N TYR A 370 -19.09 23.00 -1.71
CA TYR A 370 -19.29 21.55 -1.92
C TYR A 370 -18.95 20.66 -0.70
N GLY A 371 -18.62 21.27 0.46
CA GLY A 371 -18.32 20.56 1.71
C GLY A 371 -19.19 21.05 2.86
N GLY A 372 -20.27 20.34 3.15
CA GLY A 372 -21.06 20.54 4.37
C GLY A 372 -20.48 19.74 5.55
N SER A 373 -20.13 20.46 6.63
CA SER A 373 -19.69 20.02 7.96
C SER A 373 -18.19 19.73 8.16
N GLY A 374 -17.47 20.75 8.62
CA GLY A 374 -16.10 20.66 9.11
C GLY A 374 -15.46 22.03 9.24
N PHE A 375 -15.62 22.67 10.41
CA PHE A 375 -15.01 23.95 10.77
C PHE A 375 -13.55 24.08 10.31
N SER A 376 -13.28 25.03 9.42
CA SER A 376 -11.94 25.57 9.18
C SER A 376 -12.10 27.00 8.67
N THR A 377 -12.41 27.94 9.57
CA THR A 377 -12.25 29.37 9.31
C THR A 377 -10.78 29.64 8.96
N THR A 378 -10.50 29.87 7.69
CA THR A 378 -9.18 30.29 7.21
C THR A 378 -8.77 31.58 7.94
N PRO A 379 -7.53 31.72 8.44
CA PRO A 379 -7.09 32.91 9.19
C PRO A 379 -7.31 34.23 8.42
N ALA A 380 -7.28 34.18 7.09
CA ALA A 380 -7.50 35.35 6.23
C ALA A 380 -8.91 35.96 6.35
N ILE A 381 -9.94 35.14 6.58
CA ILE A 381 -11.34 35.60 6.72
C ILE A 381 -11.58 36.21 8.11
N LEU A 382 -10.91 35.70 9.14
CA LEU A 382 -10.91 36.29 10.48
C LEU A 382 -10.18 37.65 10.51
N VAL A 383 -9.10 37.81 9.74
CA VAL A 383 -8.37 39.09 9.63
C VAL A 383 -9.18 40.13 8.84
N THR A 384 -9.92 39.73 7.79
CA THR A 384 -10.78 40.67 7.06
C THR A 384 -12.06 41.02 7.83
N LEU A 385 -12.68 40.08 8.56
CA LEU A 385 -13.82 40.37 9.44
C LEU A 385 -13.45 41.21 10.66
N SER A 386 -12.28 40.97 11.27
CA SER A 386 -11.79 41.82 12.37
C SER A 386 -11.40 43.22 11.88
N ALA A 387 -10.80 43.35 10.69
CA ALA A 387 -10.55 44.64 10.07
C ALA A 387 -11.84 45.40 9.70
N LEU A 388 -12.90 44.70 9.25
CA LEU A 388 -14.22 45.31 8.99
C LEU A 388 -14.91 45.74 10.29
N CYS A 389 -14.82 44.96 11.37
CA CYS A 389 -15.35 45.35 12.68
C CYS A 389 -14.62 46.56 13.29
N VAL A 390 -13.29 46.67 13.08
CA VAL A 390 -12.50 47.83 13.52
C VAL A 390 -12.73 49.06 12.64
N ALA A 391 -12.94 48.88 11.33
CA ALA A 391 -13.24 49.97 10.39
C ALA A 391 -14.68 50.50 10.47
N LEU A 392 -15.63 49.72 11.03
CA LEU A 392 -17.03 50.14 11.23
C LEU A 392 -17.30 50.78 12.60
N LEU A 393 -16.38 50.68 13.55
CA LEU A 393 -16.46 51.35 14.85
C LEU A 393 -16.45 52.89 14.78
N PRO A 394 -15.72 53.57 13.87
CA PRO A 394 -15.77 55.03 13.76
C PRO A 394 -17.08 55.54 13.14
N VAL A 395 -17.70 54.77 12.24
CA VAL A 395 -18.91 55.19 11.51
C VAL A 395 -20.14 55.25 12.44
N LYS A 396 -20.17 54.44 13.50
CA LYS A 396 -21.24 54.50 14.52
C LYS A 396 -21.10 55.67 15.50
N GLN A 397 -19.90 56.22 15.70
CA GLN A 397 -19.71 57.40 16.58
C GLN A 397 -20.05 58.71 15.86
N THR A 398 -19.83 58.82 14.55
CA THR A 398 -20.17 60.04 13.79
C THR A 398 -21.66 60.20 13.50
N LEU A 399 -22.42 59.10 13.39
CA LEU A 399 -23.87 59.16 13.15
C LEU A 399 -24.70 59.41 14.43
N LEU A 400 -24.15 59.19 15.63
CA LEU A 400 -24.83 59.45 16.90
C LEU A 400 -24.51 60.84 17.50
N GLN A 401 -23.52 61.57 16.98
CA GLN A 401 -23.24 62.96 17.38
C GLN A 401 -23.91 64.02 16.49
N GLY A 402 -24.59 63.62 15.42
CA GLY A 402 -25.37 64.52 14.55
C GLY A 402 -26.88 64.54 14.83
N LEU A 403 -27.35 63.89 15.89
CA LEU A 403 -28.78 63.72 16.20
C LEU A 403 -29.17 64.06 17.66
N ASN A 404 -28.36 64.86 18.37
CA ASN A 404 -28.76 65.52 19.61
C ASN A 404 -28.63 67.04 19.50
#